data_AF-A0A258AT78-F1
#
_entry.id   AF-A0A258AT78-F1
#
_cell.length_a   1.000
_cell.length_b   1.000
_cell.length_c   1.000
_cell.angle_alpha   90.00
_cell.angle_beta   90.00
_cell.angle_gamma   90.00
#
_symmetry.space_group_name_H-M   'P 1'
#
loop_
_entity.id
_entity.type
_entity.pdbx_description
1 polymer ?
#
loop_
_entity_poly.entity_id
_entity_poly.type
_entity_poly.pdbx_seq_one_letter_code
_entity_poly.pdbx_strand_id
1 'polypeptide(L)'
;MTLKLLLKYLLSAGIITLVSEMVKRSDKLGALLAALPFVSVITLFWVHYESAPEVRAQKTADHMYYIFWYVLPTLPMFLLFPAFQRWWGFHGALGGSAVLTVLLFALLRAITARFGLML
;
A
#
# COMPACT_ATOMS: atom_id res chain seq x y z
N MET A 1 0.76 26.01 6.02
CA MET A 1 1.23 24.61 5.78
C MET A 1 2.61 24.47 6.42
N THR A 2 2.83 23.54 7.34
CA THR A 2 4.14 23.38 8.00
C THR A 2 5.17 22.79 7.03
N LEU A 3 6.43 23.17 7.17
CA LEU A 3 7.53 22.70 6.30
C LEU A 3 7.57 21.16 6.18
N LYS A 4 7.28 20.46 7.28
CA LYS A 4 7.20 18.99 7.33
C LYS A 4 6.10 18.43 6.41
N LEU A 5 4.92 19.06 6.39
CA LEU A 5 3.83 18.63 5.51
C LEU A 5 4.20 18.86 4.04
N LEU A 6 4.83 20.00 3.72
CA LEU A 6 5.27 20.29 2.36
C LEU A 6 6.28 19.26 1.85
N LEU A 7 7.23 18.85 2.69
CA LEU A 7 8.18 17.79 2.36
C LEU A 7 7.47 16.44 2.14
N LYS A 8 6.51 16.06 3.00
CA LYS A 8 5.71 14.83 2.83
C LYS A 8 4.96 14.83 1.48
N TYR A 9 4.37 15.96 1.10
CA TYR A 9 3.68 16.08 -0.20
C TYR A 9 4.64 16.00 -1.39
N LEU A 10 5.78 16.71 -1.35
CA LEU A 10 6.77 16.67 -2.43
C LEU A 10 7.37 15.28 -2.62
N LEU A 11 7.69 14.57 -1.53
CA LEU A 11 8.16 13.19 -1.61
C LEU A 11 7.11 12.25 -2.20
N SER A 12 5.85 12.39 -1.77
CA SER A 12 4.74 11.58 -2.28
C SER A 12 4.52 11.80 -3.78
N ALA A 13 4.46 13.05 -4.21
CA ALA A 13 4.33 13.40 -5.62
C ALA A 13 5.56 12.96 -6.43
N GLY A 14 6.76 13.07 -5.86
CA GLY A 14 8.01 12.63 -6.47
C GLY A 14 8.03 11.13 -6.75
N ILE A 15 7.59 10.30 -5.79
CA ILE A 15 7.50 8.85 -5.98
C ILE A 15 6.50 8.50 -7.08
N ILE A 16 5.29 9.07 -7.04
CA ILE A 16 4.25 8.82 -8.05
C ILE A 16 4.77 9.18 -9.44
N THR A 17 5.41 10.34 -9.57
CA THR A 17 5.98 10.82 -10.83
C THR A 17 7.10 9.90 -11.29
N LEU A 18 8.03 9.53 -10.41
CA LEU A 18 9.14 8.64 -10.71
C LEU A 18 8.65 7.28 -11.21
N VAL A 19 7.71 6.65 -10.51
CA VAL A 19 7.14 5.35 -10.93
C VAL A 19 6.43 5.50 -12.29
N SER A 20 5.63 6.56 -12.47
CA SER A 20 4.89 6.80 -13.72
C SER A 20 5.84 6.99 -14.91
N GLU A 21 6.92 7.76 -14.74
CA GLU A 21 7.92 7.95 -15.79
C GLU A 21 8.73 6.67 -16.08
N MET A 22 8.98 5.85 -15.06
CA MET A 22 9.69 4.58 -15.26
C MET A 22 8.83 3.55 -15.97
N VAL A 23 7.53 3.48 -15.70
CA VAL A 23 6.59 2.62 -16.46
C VAL A 23 6.63 2.99 -17.95
N LYS A 24 6.60 4.29 -18.30
CA LYS A 24 6.70 4.75 -19.70
C LYS A 24 7.98 4.30 -20.42
N ARG A 25 9.08 4.11 -19.67
CA ARG A 25 10.37 3.67 -20.21
C ARG A 25 10.49 2.15 -20.26
N SER A 26 9.95 1.45 -19.25
CA SER A 26 9.97 -0.01 -19.16
C SER A 26 8.90 -0.48 -18.18
N ASP A 27 7.94 -1.26 -18.68
CA ASP A 27 6.89 -1.85 -17.84
C ASP A 27 7.47 -2.70 -16.70
N LYS A 28 8.57 -3.42 -16.95
CA LYS A 28 9.22 -4.28 -15.94
C LYS A 28 9.87 -3.47 -14.82
N LEU A 29 10.63 -2.43 -15.16
CA LEU A 29 11.28 -1.57 -14.15
C LEU A 29 10.23 -0.73 -13.41
N GLY A 30 9.24 -0.23 -14.14
CA GLY A 30 8.11 0.49 -13.55
C GLY A 30 7.34 -0.37 -12.55
N ALA A 31 7.04 -1.62 -12.90
CA ALA A 31 6.36 -2.57 -12.01
C ALA A 31 7.22 -2.92 -10.78
N LEU A 32 8.53 -3.13 -10.95
CA LEU A 32 9.44 -3.37 -9.82
C LEU A 32 9.44 -2.19 -8.85
N LEU A 33 9.59 -0.97 -9.37
CA LEU A 33 9.57 0.23 -8.53
C LEU A 33 8.20 0.43 -7.87
N ALA A 34 7.11 0.21 -8.59
CA ALA A 34 5.75 0.29 -8.02
C ALA A 34 5.52 -0.71 -6.88
N ALA A 35 6.16 -1.88 -6.94
CA ALA A 35 6.05 -2.93 -5.92
C ALA A 35 6.88 -2.66 -4.66
N LEU A 36 7.86 -1.74 -4.72
CA LEU A 36 8.67 -1.41 -3.55
C LEU A 36 7.84 -0.63 -2.51
N PRO A 37 8.03 -0.91 -1.21
CA PRO A 37 7.25 -0.28 -0.13
C PRO A 37 7.74 1.14 0.19
N PHE A 38 7.89 2.00 -0.82
CA PHE A 38 8.40 3.37 -0.67
C PHE A 38 7.60 4.19 0.35
N VAL A 39 6.27 4.13 0.23
CA VAL A 39 5.35 4.82 1.13
C VAL A 39 5.56 4.35 2.57
N SER A 40 5.64 3.04 2.78
CA SER A 40 5.82 2.43 4.10
C SER A 40 7.16 2.80 4.72
N VAL A 41 8.26 2.72 3.95
CA VAL A 41 9.59 3.06 4.43
C VAL A 41 9.68 4.54 4.82
N ILE A 42 9.16 5.45 3.99
CA ILE A 42 9.14 6.88 4.33
C ILE A 42 8.24 7.14 5.54
N THR A 43 7.09 6.48 5.62
CA THR A 43 6.17 6.59 6.75
C THR A 43 6.82 6.11 8.04
N LEU A 44 7.64 5.05 7.99
CA LEU A 44 8.40 4.59 9.15
C LEU A 44 9.34 5.65 9.71
N PHE A 45 10.05 6.40 8.87
CA PHE A 45 10.88 7.51 9.37
C PHE A 45 10.03 8.53 10.13
N TRP A 46 8.86 8.90 9.60
CA TRP A 46 7.97 9.83 10.28
C TRP A 46 7.40 9.25 11.57
N VAL A 47 6.86 8.03 11.53
CA VAL A 47 6.33 7.35 12.72
C VAL A 47 7.41 7.23 13.78
N HIS A 48 8.64 6.89 13.41
CA HIS A 48 9.75 6.80 14.33
C HIS A 48 10.04 8.18 14.95
N TYR A 49 10.40 9.20 14.16
CA TYR A 49 10.85 10.47 14.71
C TYR A 49 9.75 11.37 15.29
N GLU A 50 8.50 11.21 14.86
CA GLU A 50 7.35 11.98 15.38
C GLU A 50 6.69 11.31 16.59
N SER A 51 6.98 10.03 16.85
CA SER A 51 6.51 9.36 18.07
C SER A 51 7.37 9.71 19.28
N ALA A 52 6.70 9.81 20.43
CA ALA A 52 7.35 9.99 21.72
C ALA A 52 8.34 8.83 21.98
N PRO A 53 9.52 9.09 22.59
CA PRO A 53 10.60 8.12 22.73
C PRO A 53 10.15 6.77 23.32
N GLU A 54 9.24 6.80 24.28
CA GLU A 54 8.73 5.65 25.03
C GLU A 54 7.92 4.64 24.19
N VAL A 55 7.21 5.11 23.16
CA VAL A 55 6.32 4.25 22.33
C VAL A 55 6.82 4.08 20.90
N ARG A 56 7.91 4.77 20.55
CA ARG A 56 8.45 4.82 19.20
C ARG A 56 8.77 3.45 18.61
N ALA A 57 9.48 2.61 19.37
CA ALA A 57 9.89 1.28 18.92
C ALA A 57 8.66 0.40 18.64
N GLN A 58 7.69 0.40 19.56
CA GLN A 58 6.45 -0.35 19.42
C GLN A 58 5.63 0.12 18.21
N LYS A 59 5.40 1.43 18.05
CA LYS A 59 4.68 1.97 16.89
C LYS A 59 5.32 1.61 15.55
N THR A 60 6.64 1.60 15.49
CA THR A 60 7.40 1.23 14.29
C THR A 60 7.18 -0.26 13.96
N ALA A 61 7.24 -1.13 14.97
CA ALA A 61 7.03 -2.57 14.81
C ALA A 61 5.58 -2.90 14.42
N ASP A 62 4.61 -2.32 15.12
CA ASP A 62 3.18 -2.51 14.86
C ASP A 62 2.82 -2.08 13.44
N HIS A 63 3.38 -0.95 12.97
CA HIS A 63 3.13 -0.47 11.61
C HIS A 63 3.58 -1.50 10.55
N MET A 64 4.74 -2.12 10.72
CA MET A 64 5.21 -3.18 9.81
C MET A 64 4.39 -4.46 9.93
N TYR A 65 3.99 -4.82 11.15
CA TYR A 65 3.12 -5.97 11.39
C TYR A 65 1.77 -5.82 10.65
N TYR A 66 1.12 -4.65 10.76
CA TYR A 66 -0.12 -4.40 10.06
C TYR A 66 0.03 -4.39 8.54
N ILE A 67 1.09 -3.76 8.02
CA ILE A 67 1.35 -3.74 6.57
C ILE A 67 1.55 -5.17 6.05
N PHE A 68 2.27 -6.03 6.77
CA PHE A 68 2.44 -7.43 6.38
C PHE A 68 1.09 -8.13 6.14
N TRP A 69 0.17 -8.02 7.09
CA TRP A 69 -1.17 -8.62 6.94
C TRP A 69 -2.00 -7.96 5.84
N TYR A 70 -1.92 -6.64 5.71
CA TYR A 70 -2.73 -5.88 4.76
C TYR A 70 -2.23 -5.94 3.31
N VAL A 71 -1.02 -6.42 3.08
CA VAL A 71 -0.53 -6.75 1.73
C VAL A 71 -1.18 -8.02 1.19
N LEU A 72 -1.50 -9.01 2.04
CA LEU A 72 -2.13 -10.26 1.60
C LEU A 72 -3.42 -10.06 0.78
N PRO A 73 -4.40 -9.24 1.21
CA PRO A 73 -5.62 -9.01 0.44
C PRO A 73 -5.42 -8.15 -0.81
N THR A 74 -4.30 -7.42 -0.94
CA THR A 74 -4.01 -6.60 -2.13
C THR A 74 -3.31 -7.40 -3.24
N LEU A 75 -2.60 -8.48 -2.91
CA LEU A 75 -1.94 -9.34 -3.91
C LEU A 75 -2.91 -9.96 -4.94
N PRO A 76 -4.07 -10.55 -4.55
CA PRO A 76 -5.02 -11.12 -5.51
C PRO A 76 -5.56 -10.09 -6.50
N MET A 77 -5.67 -8.82 -6.10
CA MET A 77 -6.12 -7.75 -6.97
C MET A 77 -5.14 -7.54 -8.14
N PHE A 78 -3.83 -7.53 -7.90
CA PHE A 78 -2.84 -7.44 -8.98
C PHE A 78 -2.91 -8.60 -9.97
N LEU A 79 -3.20 -9.81 -9.47
CA LEU A 79 -3.30 -11.01 -10.30
C LEU A 79 -4.59 -11.02 -11.15
N LEU A 80 -5.71 -10.56 -10.58
CA LEU A 80 -7.03 -10.62 -11.21
C LEU A 80 -7.36 -9.40 -12.07
N PHE A 81 -6.68 -8.26 -11.84
CA PHE A 81 -6.89 -7.03 -12.61
C PHE A 81 -6.81 -7.23 -14.14
N PRO A 82 -5.85 -7.98 -14.71
CA PRO A 82 -5.81 -8.22 -16.16
C PRO A 82 -7.04 -8.96 -16.71
N ALA A 83 -7.62 -9.87 -15.91
CA ALA A 83 -8.84 -10.58 -16.29
C ALA A 83 -10.06 -9.64 -16.27
N PHE A 84 -10.19 -8.83 -15.22
CA PHE A 84 -11.25 -7.82 -15.15
C PHE A 84 -11.11 -6.77 -16.26
N GLN A 85 -9.88 -6.36 -16.58
CA GLN A 85 -9.58 -5.44 -17.69
C GLN A 85 -10.08 -6.01 -19.03
N ARG A 86 -9.87 -7.31 -19.26
CA ARG A 86 -10.30 -7.99 -20.49
C ARG A 86 -11.82 -8.04 -20.63
N TRP A 87 -12.56 -8.19 -19.53
CA TRP A 87 -14.01 -8.38 -19.56
C TRP A 87 -14.82 -7.09 -19.43
N TRP A 88 -14.38 -6.15 -18.58
CA TRP A 88 -15.13 -4.95 -18.24
C TRP A 88 -14.42 -3.64 -18.64
N GLY A 89 -13.27 -3.73 -19.30
CA GLY A 89 -12.45 -2.57 -19.62
C GLY A 89 -11.82 -1.93 -18.38
N PHE A 90 -11.18 -0.77 -18.55
CA PHE A 90 -10.39 -0.13 -17.50
C PHE A 90 -11.19 0.28 -16.26
N HIS A 91 -12.27 1.03 -16.45
CA HIS A 91 -13.05 1.54 -15.32
C HIS A 91 -13.76 0.40 -14.55
N GLY A 92 -14.24 -0.61 -15.29
CA GLY A 92 -14.82 -1.82 -14.69
C GLY A 92 -13.79 -2.65 -13.94
N ALA A 93 -12.57 -2.78 -14.47
CA ALA A 93 -11.47 -3.45 -13.77
C ALA A 93 -11.07 -2.73 -12.49
N LEU A 94 -10.92 -1.42 -12.54
CA LEU A 94 -10.60 -0.61 -11.37
C LEU A 94 -11.66 -0.75 -10.28
N GLY A 95 -12.94 -0.61 -10.64
CA GLY A 95 -14.06 -0.77 -9.71
C GLY A 95 -14.17 -2.20 -9.15
N GLY A 96 -14.11 -3.21 -10.02
CA GLY A 96 -14.18 -4.62 -9.63
C GLY A 96 -13.04 -5.04 -8.72
N SER A 97 -11.81 -4.61 -9.02
CA SER A 97 -10.63 -4.84 -8.18
C SER A 97 -10.71 -4.13 -6.83
N ALA A 98 -11.28 -2.93 -6.77
CA ALA A 98 -11.52 -2.22 -5.51
C ALA A 98 -12.53 -2.98 -4.64
N VAL A 99 -13.68 -3.40 -5.21
CA VAL A 99 -14.69 -4.20 -4.50
C VAL A 99 -14.10 -5.52 -4.01
N LEU A 100 -13.36 -6.22 -4.86
CA LEU A 100 -12.67 -7.47 -4.50
C LEU A 100 -11.73 -7.26 -3.31
N THR A 101 -10.90 -6.21 -3.34
CA THR A 101 -9.98 -5.89 -2.25
C THR A 101 -10.74 -5.70 -0.94
N VAL A 102 -11.83 -4.93 -0.93
CA VAL A 102 -12.67 -4.73 0.26
C VAL A 102 -13.23 -6.06 0.80
N LEU A 103 -13.72 -6.93 -0.08
CA LEU A 103 -14.21 -8.26 0.30
C LEU A 103 -13.10 -9.12 0.91
N LEU A 104 -11.89 -9.08 0.34
CA LEU A 104 -10.73 -9.82 0.85
C LEU A 104 -10.27 -9.30 2.21
N PHE A 105 -10.32 -7.98 2.45
CA PHE A 105 -10.07 -7.41 3.77
C PHE A 105 -11.11 -7.86 4.80
N ALA A 106 -12.39 -7.84 4.45
CA ALA A 106 -13.45 -8.33 5.33
C ALA A 106 -13.26 -9.83 5.68
N LEU A 107 -12.87 -10.63 4.68
CA LEU A 107 -12.55 -12.04 4.87
C LEU A 107 -11.31 -12.23 5.75
N LEU A 108 -10.23 -11.48 5.50
CA LEU A 108 -9.01 -11.52 6.30
C LEU A 108 -9.33 -11.25 7.77
N ARG A 109 -10.07 -10.18 8.04
CA ARG A 109 -10.53 -9.82 9.39
C ARG A 109 -11.35 -10.95 10.02
N ALA A 110 -12.28 -11.53 9.28
CA ALA A 110 -13.11 -12.63 9.78
C ALA A 110 -12.30 -13.89 10.10
N ILE A 111 -11.28 -14.20 9.31
CA ILE A 111 -10.39 -15.35 9.55
C ILE A 111 -9.49 -15.09 10.75
N THR A 112 -8.82 -13.95 10.79
CA THR A 112 -7.83 -13.59 11.82
C THR A 112 -8.47 -13.38 13.19
N ALA A 113 -9.70 -12.88 13.25
CA ALA A 113 -10.49 -12.83 14.47
C ALA A 113 -10.71 -14.22 15.11
N ARG A 114 -10.79 -15.30 14.33
CA ARG A 114 -10.91 -16.68 14.87
C ARG A 114 -9.63 -17.16 15.56
N PHE A 115 -8.49 -16.57 15.20
CA PHE A 115 -7.19 -16.86 15.81
C PHE A 115 -6.82 -15.87 16.94
N GLY A 116 -7.77 -15.01 17.35
CA GLY A 116 -7.53 -13.99 18.39
C GLY A 116 -6.68 -12.80 17.92
N LEU A 117 -6.38 -12.70 16.62
CA LEU A 117 -5.70 -11.55 16.05
C LEU A 117 -6.73 -10.44 15.79
N MET A 118 -6.56 -9.29 16.43
CA MET A 118 -7.34 -8.08 16.15
C MET A 118 -6.66 -7.28 15.05
N LEU A 119 -7.04 -7.58 13.80
CA LEU A 119 -6.72 -6.79 12.61
C LEU A 119 -7.87 -5.82 12.30
#